data_AF-A0A650CS46-F1
#
_entry.id   AF-A0A650CS46-F1
#
_cell.length_a   1.000
_cell.length_b   1.000
_cell.length_c   1.000
_cell.angle_alpha   90.00
_cell.angle_beta   90.00
_cell.angle_gamma   90.00
#
_symmetry.space_group_name_H-M   'P 1'
#
loop_
_entity.id
_entity.type
_entity.pdbx_description
1 polymer ?
#
loop_
_entity_poly.entity_id
_entity_poly.type
_entity_poly.pdbx_seq_one_letter_code
_entity_poly.pdbx_strand_id
1 'polypeptide(L)'
;MLDILWRIIDLQLPLVKSDMETFLIKDGEITEDDLKIFNEASETIKKAYYSAEKDPNFARNLVKEALTKLESIKPKKPFPPEMRIRFDELKSSLMEVLGENKVSQTTSPKS
;
A
#
# COMPACT_ATOMS: atom_id res chain seq x y z
N MET A 1 -1.05 8.95 -12.16
CA MET A 1 -0.12 8.88 -11.02
C MET A 1 -0.64 9.71 -9.86
N LEU A 2 -0.74 11.04 -10.00
CA LEU A 2 -1.24 11.93 -8.95
C LEU A 2 -2.61 11.51 -8.41
N ASP A 3 -3.59 11.26 -9.28
CA ASP A 3 -4.93 10.85 -8.86
C ASP A 3 -4.94 9.54 -8.08
N ILE A 4 -4.11 8.58 -8.48
CA ILE A 4 -3.99 7.28 -7.81
C ILE A 4 -3.32 7.45 -6.45
N LEU A 5 -2.22 8.23 -6.37
CA LEU A 5 -1.54 8.53 -5.11
C LEU A 5 -2.44 9.30 -4.14
N TRP A 6 -3.20 10.27 -4.64
CA TRP A 6 -4.17 11.01 -3.85
C TRP A 6 -5.25 10.07 -3.29
N ARG A 7 -5.83 9.21 -4.14
CA ARG A 7 -6.81 8.18 -3.72
C ARG A 7 -6.24 7.25 -2.65
N ILE A 8 -4.99 6.80 -2.80
CA ILE A 8 -4.31 5.95 -1.81
C ILE A 8 -4.23 6.68 -0.47
N ILE A 9 -3.79 7.95 -0.48
CA ILE A 9 -3.59 8.76 0.72
C ILE A 9 -4.92 9.06 1.43
N ASP A 10 -5.96 9.40 0.66
CA ASP A 10 -7.24 9.83 1.18
C ASP A 10 -8.09 8.66 1.69
N LEU A 11 -8.07 7.52 0.98
CA LEU A 11 -8.99 6.41 1.25
C LEU A 11 -8.30 5.19 1.87
N GLN A 12 -7.19 4.73 1.29
CA GLN A 12 -6.63 3.43 1.66
C GLN A 12 -5.74 3.50 2.90
N LEU A 13 -4.86 4.51 3.00
CA LEU A 13 -3.97 4.64 4.17
C LEU A 13 -4.75 4.76 5.49
N PRO A 14 -5.81 5.58 5.61
CA PRO A 14 -6.56 5.69 6.86
C PRO A 14 -7.26 4.38 7.26
N LEU A 15 -7.79 3.64 6.29
CA LEU A 15 -8.45 2.37 6.56
C LEU A 15 -7.47 1.31 7.07
N VAL A 16 -6.33 1.14 6.39
CA VAL A 16 -5.30 0.18 6.82
C VAL A 16 -4.68 0.61 8.16
N LYS A 17 -4.50 1.91 8.39
CA LYS A 17 -4.03 2.46 9.67
C LYS A 17 -4.94 2.06 10.83
N SER A 18 -6.25 2.26 10.64
CA SER A 18 -7.27 1.88 11.63
C SER A 18 -7.24 0.38 11.94
N ASP A 19 -7.04 -0.46 10.93
CA ASP A 19 -6.89 -1.91 11.13
C ASP A 19 -5.65 -2.23 11.96
N MET A 20 -4.49 -1.69 11.56
CA MET A 20 -3.21 -1.95 12.24
C MET A 20 -3.28 -1.57 13.72
N GLU A 21 -3.88 -0.43 14.04
CA GLU A 21 -4.07 0.03 15.42
C GLU A 21 -5.05 -0.85 16.20
N THR A 22 -6.13 -1.29 15.56
CA THR A 22 -7.11 -2.18 16.18
C THR A 22 -6.49 -3.53 16.55
N PHE A 23 -5.73 -4.14 15.65
CA PHE A 23 -5.15 -5.47 15.82
C PHE A 23 -3.81 -5.49 16.57
N LEU A 24 -3.18 -4.32 16.74
CA LEU A 24 -2.13 -4.12 17.75
C LEU A 24 -2.70 -4.30 19.17
N ILE A 25 -3.87 -3.70 19.46
CA ILE A 25 -4.46 -3.66 20.81
C ILE A 25 -5.20 -4.96 21.16
N LYS A 26 -5.91 -5.57 20.21
CA LYS A 26 -6.79 -6.71 20.51
C LYS A 26 -6.06 -8.01 20.82
N ASP A 27 -5.07 -8.38 20.01
CA ASP A 27 -4.53 -9.75 20.03
C ASP A 27 -3.02 -9.85 19.72
N GLY A 28 -2.33 -8.71 19.57
CA GLY A 28 -0.91 -8.67 19.22
C GLY A 28 -0.57 -9.30 17.87
N GLU A 29 -1.54 -9.29 16.93
CA GLU A 29 -1.35 -9.79 15.56
C GLU A 29 -0.37 -8.91 14.79
N ILE A 30 -0.40 -7.62 15.10
CA ILE A 30 0.49 -6.56 14.65
C ILE A 30 1.42 -6.21 15.81
N THR A 31 2.71 -6.02 15.53
CA THR A 31 3.66 -5.48 16.49
C THR A 31 3.78 -3.95 16.39
N GLU A 32 4.34 -3.31 17.42
CA GLU A 32 4.66 -1.88 17.33
C GLU A 32 5.64 -1.58 16.18
N ASP A 33 6.56 -2.52 15.90
CA ASP A 33 7.49 -2.42 14.76
C ASP A 33 6.76 -2.49 13.42
N ASP A 34 5.78 -3.38 13.25
CA ASP A 34 4.95 -3.45 12.05
C ASP A 34 4.17 -2.14 11.83
N LEU A 35 3.57 -1.60 12.90
CA LEU A 35 2.86 -0.32 12.86
C LEU A 35 3.80 0.84 12.50
N LYS A 36 5.03 0.83 13.03
CA LYS A 36 6.05 1.81 12.70
C LYS A 36 6.45 1.74 11.23
N ILE A 37 6.71 0.54 10.71
CA ILE A 37 7.01 0.32 9.28
C ILE A 37 5.87 0.84 8.40
N PHE A 38 4.62 0.56 8.77
CA PHE A 38 3.46 1.07 8.04
C PHE A 38 3.39 2.61 8.04
N ASN A 39 3.65 3.26 9.18
CA ASN A 39 3.65 4.72 9.27
C ASN A 39 4.76 5.32 8.39
N GLU A 40 5.96 4.73 8.39
CA GLU A 40 7.08 5.16 7.56
C GLU A 40 6.77 4.98 6.05
N ALA A 41 6.14 3.87 5.67
CA ALA A 41 5.66 3.65 4.31
C ALA A 41 4.61 4.72 3.92
N SER A 42 3.66 5.00 4.81
CA SER A 42 2.63 6.03 4.60
C SER A 42 3.23 7.42 4.35
N GLU A 43 4.23 7.82 5.13
CA GLU A 43 4.94 9.10 4.91
C GLU A 43 5.75 9.10 3.61
N THR A 44 6.31 7.95 3.24
CA THR A 44 7.01 7.79 1.95
C THR A 44 6.05 7.98 0.76
N ILE A 45 4.83 7.43 0.86
CA ILE A 45 3.77 7.60 -0.16
C ILE A 45 3.32 9.06 -0.26
N LYS A 46 3.14 9.75 0.87
CA LYS A 46 2.82 11.18 0.87
C LYS A 46 3.92 12.02 0.20
N LYS A 47 5.19 11.72 0.50
CA LYS A 47 6.32 12.37 -0.17
C LYS A 47 6.29 12.14 -1.68
N ALA A 48 5.97 10.92 -2.12
CA ALA A 48 5.85 10.59 -3.54
C ALA A 48 4.77 11.44 -4.22
N TYR A 49 3.61 11.63 -3.58
CA TYR A 49 2.55 12.50 -4.08
C TYR A 49 3.04 13.94 -4.29
N TYR A 50 3.68 14.54 -3.28
CA TYR A 50 4.17 15.92 -3.39
C TYR A 50 5.31 16.10 -4.40
N SER A 51 6.08 15.05 -4.69
CA SER A 51 7.15 15.10 -5.70
C SER A 51 6.67 14.77 -7.11
N ALA A 52 5.51 14.12 -7.28
CA ALA A 52 5.10 13.52 -8.55
C ALA A 52 4.96 14.50 -9.71
N GLU A 53 4.57 15.75 -9.46
CA GLU A 53 4.44 16.76 -10.52
C GLU A 53 5.82 17.27 -10.99
N LYS A 54 6.77 17.43 -10.06
CA LYS A 54 8.09 18.01 -10.34
C LYS A 54 9.09 16.97 -10.83
N ASP A 55 9.07 15.79 -10.23
CA ASP A 55 9.95 14.67 -10.55
C ASP A 55 9.21 13.33 -10.45
N PRO A 56 8.55 12.91 -11.54
CA PRO A 56 7.82 11.64 -11.59
C PRO A 56 8.71 10.41 -11.36
N ASN A 57 9.99 10.47 -11.70
CA ASN A 57 10.91 9.34 -11.54
C ASN A 57 11.31 9.18 -10.07
N PHE A 58 11.61 10.29 -9.40
CA PHE A 58 11.82 10.29 -7.95
C PHE A 58 10.57 9.81 -7.20
N ALA A 59 9.38 10.27 -7.61
CA ALA A 59 8.12 9.77 -7.04
C ALA A 59 7.94 8.25 -7.21
N ARG A 60 8.27 7.68 -8.37
CA ARG A 60 8.24 6.22 -8.57
C ARG A 60 9.23 5.49 -7.66
N ASN A 61 10.42 6.03 -7.44
CA ASN A 61 11.40 5.43 -6.53
C ASN A 61 10.88 5.42 -5.09
N LEU A 62 10.24 6.50 -4.64
CA LEU A 62 9.60 6.55 -3.33
C LEU A 62 8.44 5.54 -3.21
N VAL A 63 7.64 5.36 -4.26
CA VAL A 63 6.58 4.33 -4.28
C VAL A 63 7.16 2.92 -4.17
N LYS A 64 8.26 2.62 -4.87
CA LYS A 64 8.97 1.33 -4.73
C LYS A 64 9.48 1.12 -3.31
N GLU A 65 10.10 2.14 -2.72
CA GLU A 65 10.58 2.09 -1.33
C GLU A 65 9.42 1.81 -0.36
N ALA A 66 8.27 2.48 -0.54
CA ALA A 66 7.09 2.25 0.27
C ALA A 66 6.55 0.82 0.13
N LEU A 67 6.49 0.27 -1.10
CA LEU A 67 6.12 -1.12 -1.34
C LEU A 67 7.04 -2.10 -0.63
N THR A 68 8.35 -1.93 -0.74
CA THR A 68 9.33 -2.78 -0.05
C THR A 68 9.14 -2.75 1.48
N LYS A 69 8.85 -1.57 2.05
CA LYS A 69 8.51 -1.46 3.48
C LYS A 69 7.24 -2.25 3.81
N LEU A 70 6.17 -2.08 3.04
CA LEU A 70 4.91 -2.81 3.26
C LEU A 70 5.09 -4.33 3.14
N GLU A 71 5.92 -4.81 2.21
CA GLU A 71 6.24 -6.24 2.05
C GLU A 71 7.07 -6.80 3.21
N SER A 72 7.79 -5.95 3.94
CA SER A 72 8.56 -6.36 5.11
C SER A 72 7.72 -6.60 6.36
N ILE A 73 6.46 -6.13 6.38
CA ILE A 73 5.51 -6.36 7.47
C ILE A 73 5.17 -7.86 7.52
N LYS A 74 5.56 -8.50 8.63
CA LYS A 74 5.39 -9.95 8.84
C LYS A 74 4.59 -10.15 10.14
N PRO A 75 3.26 -10.06 10.07
CA PRO A 75 2.42 -10.15 11.26
C PRO A 75 2.58 -11.52 11.92
N LYS A 76 2.45 -11.56 13.24
CA LYS A 76 2.61 -12.79 14.03
C LYS A 76 1.51 -13.82 13.74
N LYS A 77 0.34 -13.32 13.36
CA LYS A 77 -0.79 -14.12 12.88
C LYS A 77 -1.19 -13.61 11.49
N PRO A 78 -1.85 -14.45 10.67
CA PRO A 78 -2.45 -13.97 9.44
C PRO A 78 -3.40 -12.81 9.72
N PHE A 79 -3.39 -11.79 8.85
CA PHE A 79 -4.37 -10.71 8.96
C PHE A 79 -5.80 -11.27 8.91
N PRO A 80 -6.74 -10.66 9.66
CA PRO A 80 -8.16 -10.87 9.47
C PRO A 80 -8.56 -10.64 8.00
N PRO A 81 -9.58 -11.34 7.48
CA PRO A 81 -9.89 -11.34 6.05
C PRO A 81 -10.05 -9.95 5.45
N GLU A 82 -10.78 -9.06 6.12
CA GLU A 82 -11.05 -7.71 5.66
C GLU A 82 -9.78 -6.85 5.65
N MET A 83 -8.95 -6.96 6.68
CA MET A 83 -7.66 -6.27 6.76
C MET A 83 -6.72 -6.74 5.65
N ARG A 84 -6.67 -8.06 5.41
CA ARG A 84 -5.85 -8.64 4.34
C ARG A 84 -6.23 -8.07 2.98
N ILE A 85 -7.53 -8.02 2.68
CA ILE A 85 -8.05 -7.46 1.43
C ILE A 85 -7.60 -6.00 1.29
N ARG A 86 -7.82 -5.16 2.31
CA ARG A 86 -7.42 -3.74 2.26
C ARG A 86 -5.92 -3.55 2.12
N PHE A 87 -5.11 -4.38 2.79
CA PHE A 87 -3.65 -4.33 2.70
C PHE A 87 -3.14 -4.74 1.32
N ASP A 88 -3.74 -5.78 0.72
CA ASP A 88 -3.40 -6.21 -0.62
C ASP A 88 -3.87 -5.22 -1.70
N GLU A 89 -5.04 -4.59 -1.53
CA GLU A 89 -5.54 -3.51 -2.38
C GLU A 89 -4.63 -2.27 -2.35
N LEU A 90 -4.10 -1.92 -1.18
CA LEU A 90 -3.10 -0.85 -1.02
C LEU A 90 -1.84 -1.15 -1.86
N LYS A 91 -1.26 -2.35 -1.71
CA LYS A 91 -0.09 -2.76 -2.50
C LYS A 91 -0.40 -2.80 -4.00
N SER A 92 -1.56 -3.32 -4.39
CA SER A 92 -1.98 -3.35 -5.80
C SER A 92 -2.12 -1.94 -6.39
N SER A 93 -2.66 -1.00 -5.63
CA SER A 93 -2.79 0.41 -6.05
C SER A 93 -1.42 1.07 -6.20
N LEU A 94 -0.45 0.75 -5.34
CA LEU A 94 0.93 1.22 -5.49
C LEU A 94 1.62 0.60 -6.71
N MET A 95 1.37 -0.68 -7.02
CA MET A 95 1.86 -1.31 -8.26
C MET A 95 1.22 -0.65 -9.50
N GLU A 96 -0.05 -0.25 -9.43
CA GLU A 96 -0.71 0.54 -10.48
C GLU A 96 0.02 1.87 -10.74
N VAL A 97 0.47 2.56 -9.69
CA VAL A 97 1.28 3.78 -9.82
C VAL A 97 2.60 3.53 -10.56
N LEU A 98 3.20 2.36 -10.36
CA LEU A 98 4.44 1.96 -11.03
C LEU A 98 4.22 1.49 -12.48
N GLY A 99 2.96 1.30 -12.90
CA GLY A 99 2.63 0.70 -14.20
C GLY A 99 2.88 -0.81 -14.24
N GLU A 100 2.93 -1.47 -13.08
CA GLU A 100 3.25 -2.89 -12.95
C GLU A 100 2.00 -3.79 -12.84
N ASN A 101 0.80 -3.23 -13.04
CA ASN A 101 -0.42 -4.04 -13.15
C ASN A 101 -0.40 -4.83 -14.46
N LYS A 102 -0.05 -6.12 -14.37
CA LYS A 102 -0.45 -7.12 -15.37
C LYS A 102 -1.97 -7.21 -15.33
N VAL A 103 -2.64 -6.46 -16.19
CA VAL A 103 -3.98 -6.84 -16.64
C VAL A 103 -3.81 -8.23 -17.24
N SER A 104 -4.30 -9.26 -16.55
CA SER A 104 -4.68 -10.52 -17.19
C SER A 104 -5.68 -10.14 -18.28
N GLN A 105 -5.16 -9.91 -19.49
CA GLN A 105 -5.97 -9.87 -20.69
C GLN A 105 -6.60 -11.25 -20.79
N THR A 106 -7.87 -11.33 -20.39
CA THR A 106 -8.73 -12.45 -20.76
C THR A 106 -8.71 -12.51 -22.28
N THR A 107 -8.09 -13.57 -22.78
CA THR A 107 -8.14 -13.93 -24.20
C THR A 107 -9.61 -14.12 -24.57
N SER A 108 -10.13 -13.25 -25.45
CA SER A 108 -11.41 -13.48 -26.10
C SER A 108 -11.34 -14.83 -26.84
N PRO A 109 -12.32 -15.74 -26.68
CA PRO A 109 -12.40 -16.91 -27.53
C PRO A 109 -12.78 -16.42 -28.94
N LYS A 110 -11.94 -16.71 -29.93
CA LYS A 110 -12.36 -16.61 -31.34
C LYS A 110 -13.47 -17.63 -31.55
N SER A 111 -14.66 -17.13 -31.90
CA SER A 111 -15.71 -17.89 -32.59
C SER A 111 -15.29 -18.19 -34.02
#